data_AF-A0A1W1D478-F1
#
_entry.id   AF-A0A1W1D478-F1
#
_cell.length_a   1.000
_cell.length_b   1.000
_cell.length_c   1.000
_cell.angle_alpha   90.00
_cell.angle_beta   90.00
_cell.angle_gamma   90.00
#
_symmetry.space_group_name_H-M   'P 1'
#
loop_
_entity.id
_entity.type
_entity.pdbx_description
1 polymer ?
#
loop_
_entity_poly.entity_id
_entity_poly.type
_entity_poly.pdbx_seq_one_letter_code
_entity_poly.pdbx_strand_id
1 'polypeptide(L)'
;MDKTRVDDMLIEMITPRVQEIEKKFGSGEGLTQEDINTLLLKSQYNHINHLDTKLNEVVADVASLKHSFAMLEQRVDQRFETFEQKLETFEQRFKTFDQRFEMFEQRFETFEQKIDATIQKAINKNMYLLIGVGSFLLVVLKLIDKISM
;
A
#
# COMPACT_ATOMS: atom_id res chain seq x y z
N MET A 1 24.00 9.18 -30.73
CA MET A 1 24.49 9.97 -31.88
C MET A 1 24.98 9.00 -32.92
N ASP A 2 24.49 9.08 -34.16
CA ASP A 2 25.12 8.34 -35.26
C ASP A 2 26.53 8.90 -35.44
N LYS A 3 27.53 8.01 -35.53
CA LYS A 3 28.88 8.39 -35.95
C LYS A 3 28.76 9.25 -37.20
N THR A 4 29.31 10.45 -37.17
CA THR A 4 29.34 11.28 -38.36
C THR A 4 30.20 10.57 -39.39
N ARG A 5 29.71 10.43 -40.63
CA ARG A 5 30.49 9.88 -41.77
C ARG A 5 31.88 10.49 -41.89
N VAL A 6 32.04 11.72 -41.41
CA VAL A 6 33.30 12.46 -41.36
C VAL A 6 34.34 11.78 -40.46
N ASP A 7 33.93 11.24 -39.32
CA ASP A 7 34.82 10.72 -38.28
C ASP A 7 35.48 9.42 -38.75
N ASP A 8 34.69 8.51 -39.32
CA ASP A 8 35.19 7.26 -39.91
C ASP A 8 36.08 7.54 -41.14
N MET A 9 35.75 8.56 -41.94
CA MET A 9 36.61 9.01 -43.04
C MET A 9 37.97 9.55 -42.55
N LEU A 10 38.00 10.31 -41.44
CA LEU A 10 39.25 10.83 -40.88
C LEU A 10 40.18 9.70 -40.41
N ILE A 11 39.63 8.64 -39.83
CA ILE A 11 40.41 7.44 -39.48
C ILE A 11 40.92 6.71 -40.72
N GLU A 12 40.09 6.56 -41.74
CA GLU A 12 40.48 5.92 -42.99
C GLU A 12 41.64 6.67 -43.66
N MET A 13 41.63 8.01 -43.63
CA MET A 13 42.70 8.84 -44.18
C MET A 13 44.05 8.70 -43.45
N ILE A 14 44.05 8.52 -42.12
CA ILE A 14 45.29 8.36 -41.35
C ILE A 14 45.78 6.91 -41.29
N THR A 15 44.95 5.94 -41.66
CA THR A 15 45.25 4.50 -41.59
C THR A 15 46.53 4.10 -42.34
N PRO A 16 46.78 4.55 -43.58
CA PRO A 16 48.01 4.22 -44.30
C PRO A 16 49.26 4.70 -43.54
N ARG A 17 49.20 5.90 -42.97
CA ARG A 17 50.31 6.48 -42.22
C ARG A 17 50.57 5.74 -40.92
N VAL A 18 49.51 5.27 -40.25
CA VAL A 18 49.66 4.43 -39.05
C VAL A 18 50.31 3.08 -39.37
N GLN A 19 50.00 2.47 -40.52
CA GLN A 19 50.65 1.23 -40.96
C GLN A 19 52.15 1.43 -41.26
N GLU A 20 52.52 2.57 -41.85
CA GLU A 20 53.93 2.93 -42.05
C GLU A 20 54.66 3.12 -40.72
N ILE A 21 54.02 3.75 -39.74
CA ILE A 21 54.56 3.93 -38.38
C ILE A 21 54.76 2.57 -37.69
N GLU A 22 53.79 1.67 -37.77
CA GLU A 22 53.89 0.31 -37.22
C GLU A 22 55.06 -0.48 -37.85
N LYS A 23 55.26 -0.34 -39.16
CA LYS A 23 56.38 -0.98 -39.88
C LYS A 23 57.74 -0.42 -39.44
N LYS A 24 57.88 0.91 -39.32
CA LYS A 24 59.09 1.56 -38.82
C LYS A 24 59.42 1.13 -37.40
N PHE A 25 58.42 1.08 -36.53
CA PHE A 25 58.60 0.60 -35.17
C PHE A 25 59.05 -0.86 -35.14
N GLY A 26 58.48 -1.71 -36.00
CA GLY A 26 58.86 -3.12 -36.14
C GLY A 26 60.26 -3.36 -36.73
N SER A 27 60.80 -2.42 -37.52
CA SER A 27 62.18 -2.47 -38.02
C SER A 27 63.21 -1.91 -37.02
N GLY A 28 62.77 -1.40 -35.87
CA GLY A 28 63.65 -0.79 -34.87
C GLY A 28 64.05 0.66 -35.19
N GLU A 29 63.40 1.30 -36.16
CA GLU A 29 63.59 2.72 -36.45
C GLU A 29 62.89 3.58 -35.39
N GLY A 30 63.52 4.70 -35.03
CA GLY A 30 62.94 5.67 -34.09
C GLY A 30 61.73 6.39 -34.69
N LEU A 31 60.72 6.69 -33.87
CA LEU A 31 59.54 7.45 -34.28
C LEU A 31 59.82 8.95 -34.24
N THR A 32 59.31 9.67 -35.25
CA THR A 32 59.34 11.13 -35.27
C THR A 32 58.22 11.72 -34.41
N GLN A 33 58.29 13.02 -34.12
CA GLN A 33 57.21 13.72 -33.40
C GLN A 33 55.88 13.67 -34.15
N GLU A 34 55.90 13.69 -35.49
CA GLU A 34 54.69 13.59 -36.32
C GLU A 34 54.06 12.19 -36.24
N ASP A 35 54.90 11.15 -36.18
CA ASP A 35 54.45 9.77 -35.98
C ASP A 35 53.76 9.62 -34.62
N ILE A 36 54.38 10.17 -33.56
CA ILE A 36 53.82 10.20 -32.20
C ILE A 36 52.49 10.96 -32.19
N ASN A 37 52.42 12.13 -32.82
CA ASN A 37 51.19 12.92 -32.89
C ASN A 37 50.07 12.16 -33.61
N THR A 38 50.38 11.45 -34.70
CA THR A 38 49.42 10.63 -35.45
C THR A 38 48.88 9.49 -34.59
N LEU A 39 49.74 8.80 -33.83
CA LEU A 39 49.33 7.76 -32.90
C LEU A 39 48.48 8.30 -31.75
N LEU A 40 48.83 9.46 -31.20
CA LEU A 40 48.04 10.14 -30.16
C LEU A 40 46.64 10.50 -30.67
N LEU A 41 46.54 11.03 -31.90
CA LEU A 41 45.24 11.34 -32.53
C LEU A 41 44.39 10.07 -32.71
N LYS A 42 44.97 8.97 -33.20
CA LYS A 42 44.26 7.69 -33.32
C LYS A 42 43.81 7.15 -31.96
N SER A 43 44.65 7.25 -30.95
CA SER A 43 44.31 6.83 -29.57
C SER A 43 43.15 7.66 -29.00
N GLN A 44 43.20 8.98 -29.15
CA GLN A 44 42.13 9.88 -28.71
C GLN A 44 40.81 9.60 -29.43
N TYR A 45 40.85 9.41 -30.74
CA TYR A 45 39.66 9.03 -31.51
C TYR A 45 39.02 7.75 -30.98
N ASN A 46 39.81 6.71 -30.76
CA ASN A 46 39.30 5.44 -30.23
C ASN A 46 38.66 5.61 -28.86
N HIS A 47 39.28 6.41 -27.98
CA HIS A 47 38.73 6.71 -26.67
C HIS A 47 37.40 7.48 -26.75
N ILE A 48 37.30 8.52 -27.59
CA ILE A 48 36.07 9.28 -27.81
C ILE A 48 34.96 8.37 -28.35
N ASN A 49 35.26 7.51 -29.32
CA ASN A 49 34.29 6.56 -29.84
C ASN A 49 33.78 5.55 -28.79
N HIS A 50 34.67 5.11 -27.88
CA HIS A 50 34.25 4.29 -26.74
C HIS A 50 33.33 5.04 -25.79
N LEU A 51 33.65 6.31 -25.49
CA LEU A 51 32.81 7.17 -24.66
C LEU A 51 31.43 7.41 -25.28
N ASP A 52 31.35 7.62 -26.59
CA ASP A 52 30.06 7.78 -27.29
C ASP A 52 29.20 6.52 -27.21
N THR A 53 29.84 5.35 -27.30
CA THR A 53 29.16 4.07 -27.10
C THR A 53 28.58 3.98 -25.69
N LYS A 54 29.38 4.32 -24.67
CA LYS A 54 28.91 4.37 -23.27
C LYS A 54 27.83 5.40 -23.04
N LEU A 55 27.89 6.55 -23.72
CA LEU A 55 26.84 7.56 -23.66
C LEU A 55 25.53 7.03 -24.25
N ASN A 56 25.58 6.33 -25.39
CA ASN A 56 24.38 5.72 -25.98
C ASN A 56 23.79 4.64 -25.05
N GLU A 57 24.61 3.81 -24.40
CA GLU A 57 24.18 2.85 -23.37
C GLU A 57 23.45 3.56 -22.22
N VAL A 58 24.05 4.62 -21.66
CA VAL A 58 23.43 5.41 -20.57
C VAL A 58 22.12 6.06 -21.01
N VAL A 59 22.05 6.60 -22.22
CA VAL A 59 20.80 7.19 -22.76
C VAL A 59 19.70 6.13 -22.86
N ALA A 60 20.04 4.92 -23.31
CA ALA A 60 19.10 3.81 -23.37
C ALA A 60 18.62 3.38 -21.97
N ASP A 61 19.55 3.26 -21.01
CA ASP A 61 19.24 2.91 -19.63
C ASP A 61 18.33 3.95 -18.97
N VAL A 62 18.59 5.25 -19.19
CA VAL A 62 17.75 6.34 -18.68
C VAL A 62 16.37 6.32 -19.31
N ALA A 63 16.25 6.03 -20.60
CA ALA A 63 14.95 5.88 -21.28
C ALA A 63 14.16 4.70 -20.70
N SER A 64 14.82 3.56 -20.47
CA SER A 64 14.24 2.38 -19.82
C SER A 64 13.79 2.67 -18.39
N LEU A 65 14.61 3.40 -17.63
CA LEU A 65 14.30 3.82 -16.27
C LEU A 65 13.07 4.74 -16.24
N LYS A 66 12.98 5.70 -17.15
CA LYS A 66 11.81 6.58 -17.31
C LYS A 66 10.54 5.77 -17.56
N HIS A 67 10.61 4.76 -18.43
CA HIS A 67 9.46 3.87 -18.68
C HIS A 67 9.07 3.07 -17.43
N SER A 68 10.06 2.54 -16.72
CA SER A 68 9.85 1.78 -15.48
C SER A 68 9.22 2.65 -14.38
N PHE A 69 9.60 3.92 -14.27
CA PHE A 69 8.97 4.88 -13.35
C PHE A 69 7.51 5.16 -13.71
N ALA A 70 7.19 5.36 -14.99
CA ALA A 70 5.80 5.55 -15.42
C ALA A 70 4.92 4.32 -15.09
N MET A 71 5.46 3.11 -15.27
CA MET A 71 4.76 1.87 -14.89
C MET A 71 4.59 1.74 -13.37
N LEU A 72 5.58 2.21 -12.59
CA LEU A 72 5.49 2.23 -11.14
C LEU A 72 4.41 3.21 -10.66
N GLU A 73 4.38 4.42 -11.21
CA GLU A 73 3.37 5.45 -10.93
C GLU A 73 1.96 4.90 -11.17
N GLN A 74 1.71 4.33 -12.35
CA GLN A 74 0.42 3.71 -12.66
C GLN A 74 0.04 2.58 -11.69
N ARG A 75 1.01 1.75 -11.28
CA ARG A 75 0.76 0.67 -10.31
C ARG A 75 0.43 1.21 -8.92
N VAL A 76 1.07 2.31 -8.53
CA VAL A 76 0.81 2.98 -7.25
C VAL A 76 -0.60 3.55 -7.25
N ASP A 77 -1.00 4.25 -8.31
CA ASP A 77 -2.36 4.81 -8.44
C ASP A 77 -3.44 3.72 -8.34
N GLN A 78 -3.30 2.63 -9.09
CA GLN A 78 -4.22 1.50 -9.02
C GLN A 78 -4.33 0.87 -7.62
N ARG A 79 -3.21 0.82 -6.89
CA ARG A 79 -3.20 0.32 -5.51
C ARG A 79 -3.90 1.28 -4.56
N PHE A 80 -3.74 2.59 -4.75
CA PHE A 80 -4.46 3.60 -3.98
C PHE A 80 -5.96 3.55 -4.23
N GLU A 81 -6.41 3.48 -5.49
CA GLU A 81 -7.83 3.32 -5.82
C GLU A 81 -8.42 2.05 -5.17
N THR A 82 -7.71 0.92 -5.25
CA THR A 82 -8.13 -0.32 -4.60
C THR A 82 -8.19 -0.19 -3.07
N PHE A 83 -7.28 0.57 -2.49
CA PHE A 83 -7.24 0.81 -1.05
C PHE A 83 -8.41 1.70 -0.60
N GLU A 84 -8.71 2.77 -1.34
CA GLU A 84 -9.87 3.64 -1.10
C GLU A 84 -11.18 2.85 -1.14
N GLN A 85 -11.39 2.00 -2.16
CA GLN A 85 -12.58 1.14 -2.25
C GLN A 85 -12.73 0.20 -1.04
N LYS A 86 -11.61 -0.34 -0.53
CA LYS A 86 -11.61 -1.17 0.67
C LYS A 86 -11.96 -0.37 1.93
N LEU A 87 -11.50 0.88 2.03
CA LEU A 87 -11.86 1.77 3.12
C LEU A 87 -13.35 2.13 3.10
N GLU A 88 -13.91 2.45 1.92
CA GLU A 88 -15.35 2.69 1.78
C GLU A 88 -16.17 1.47 2.21
N THR A 89 -15.75 0.27 1.77
CA THR A 89 -16.40 -0.99 2.17
C THR A 89 -16.33 -1.21 3.68
N PHE A 90 -15.19 -0.86 4.30
CA PHE A 90 -14.99 -0.96 5.73
C PHE A 90 -15.89 0.02 6.50
N GLU A 91 -16.00 1.26 6.04
CA GLU A 91 -16.89 2.28 6.61
C GLU A 91 -18.35 1.82 6.56
N GLN A 92 -18.80 1.26 5.43
CA GLN A 92 -20.15 0.71 5.31
C GLN A 92 -20.42 -0.44 6.29
N ARG A 93 -19.43 -1.33 6.49
CA ARG A 93 -19.53 -2.40 7.48
C ARG A 93 -19.60 -1.87 8.90
N PHE A 94 -18.84 -0.82 9.22
CA PHE A 94 -18.91 -0.14 10.52
C PHE A 94 -20.29 0.49 10.77
N LYS A 95 -20.84 1.23 9.79
CA LYS A 95 -22.21 1.75 9.90
C LYS A 95 -23.25 0.65 10.14
N THR A 96 -23.10 -0.48 9.46
CA THR A 96 -23.98 -1.64 9.65
C THR A 96 -23.81 -2.25 11.05
N PHE A 97 -22.58 -2.27 11.57
CA PHE A 97 -22.29 -2.74 12.92
C PHE A 97 -22.93 -1.84 13.97
N ASP A 98 -22.78 -0.53 13.84
CA ASP A 98 -23.38 0.46 14.76
C ASP A 98 -24.91 0.31 14.80
N GLN A 99 -25.57 0.21 13.64
CA GLN A 99 -27.02 -0.03 13.56
C GLN A 99 -27.46 -1.33 14.26
N ARG A 100 -26.67 -2.39 14.15
CA ARG A 100 -26.95 -3.66 14.85
C ARG A 100 -26.76 -3.53 16.35
N PHE A 101 -25.78 -2.73 16.78
CA PHE A 101 -25.51 -2.46 18.17
C PHE A 101 -26.64 -1.65 18.82
N GLU A 102 -27.11 -0.58 18.16
CA GLU A 102 -28.28 0.19 18.61
C GLU A 102 -29.52 -0.71 18.74
N MET A 103 -29.77 -1.59 17.77
CA MET A 103 -30.89 -2.54 17.86
C MET A 103 -30.70 -3.57 18.99
N PHE A 104 -29.46 -3.94 19.31
CA PHE A 104 -29.17 -4.80 20.45
C PHE A 104 -29.47 -4.07 21.77
N GLU A 105 -29.05 -2.81 21.93
CA GLU A 105 -29.36 -1.99 23.10
C GLU A 105 -30.87 -1.86 23.33
N GLN A 106 -31.64 -1.55 22.28
CA GLN A 106 -33.11 -1.47 22.39
C GLN A 106 -33.76 -2.78 22.85
N ARG A 107 -33.25 -3.92 22.36
CA ARG A 107 -33.73 -5.25 22.79
C ARG A 107 -33.37 -5.52 24.24
N PHE A 108 -32.19 -5.06 24.68
CA PHE A 108 -31.75 -5.19 26.05
C PHE A 108 -32.61 -4.35 27.00
N GLU A 109 -32.88 -3.09 26.68
CA GLU A 109 -33.82 -2.24 27.44
C GLU A 109 -35.21 -2.88 27.55
N THR A 110 -35.73 -3.41 26.43
CA THR A 110 -37.02 -4.12 26.42
C THR A 110 -36.99 -5.37 27.32
N PHE A 111 -35.85 -6.07 27.37
CA PHE A 111 -35.67 -7.23 28.21
C PHE A 111 -35.63 -6.86 29.70
N GLU A 112 -34.91 -5.81 30.07
CA GLU A 112 -34.89 -5.27 31.43
C GLU A 112 -36.31 -4.89 31.91
N GLN A 113 -37.07 -4.17 31.09
CA GLN A 113 -38.46 -3.80 31.40
C GLN A 113 -39.36 -5.03 31.64
N LYS A 114 -39.18 -6.10 30.87
CA LYS A 114 -39.93 -7.36 31.06
C LYS A 114 -39.56 -8.07 32.36
N ILE A 115 -38.28 -8.03 32.76
CA ILE A 115 -37.83 -8.56 34.04
C ILE A 115 -38.49 -7.77 35.18
N ASP A 116 -38.42 -6.45 35.15
CA ASP A 116 -39.01 -5.59 36.18
C ASP A 116 -40.51 -5.84 36.31
N ALA A 117 -41.24 -5.89 35.19
CA ALA A 117 -42.67 -6.18 35.18
C ALA A 117 -42.99 -7.58 35.77
N THR A 118 -42.16 -8.58 35.49
CA THR A 118 -42.32 -9.93 36.02
C THR A 118 -42.09 -9.98 37.53
N ILE A 119 -41.03 -9.31 38.00
CA ILE A 119 -40.72 -9.18 39.43
C ILE A 119 -41.87 -8.47 40.15
N GLN A 120 -42.34 -7.33 39.64
CA GLN A 120 -43.47 -6.59 40.21
C GLN A 120 -44.74 -7.44 40.27
N LYS A 121 -45.04 -8.19 39.20
CA LYS A 121 -46.20 -9.10 39.18
C LYS A 121 -46.08 -10.21 40.22
N ALA A 122 -44.89 -10.78 40.41
CA ALA A 122 -44.64 -11.80 41.42
C ALA A 122 -44.80 -11.26 42.85
N ILE A 123 -44.25 -10.07 43.12
CA ILE A 123 -44.37 -9.36 44.40
C ILE A 123 -45.85 -9.07 44.70
N ASN A 124 -46.56 -8.45 43.75
CA ASN A 124 -47.97 -8.11 43.92
C ASN A 124 -48.84 -9.34 44.18
N LYS A 125 -48.62 -10.44 43.43
CA LYS A 125 -49.34 -11.71 43.66
C LYS A 125 -49.12 -12.24 45.07
N ASN A 126 -47.88 -12.23 45.56
CA ASN A 126 -47.56 -12.68 46.91
C ASN A 126 -48.19 -11.75 47.98
N MET A 127 -48.17 -10.44 47.76
CA MET A 127 -48.81 -9.44 48.63
C MET A 127 -50.32 -9.69 48.77
N TYR A 128 -51.03 -9.89 47.65
CA TYR A 128 -52.47 -10.19 47.67
C TYR A 128 -52.78 -11.48 48.44
N LEU A 129 -51.94 -12.51 48.30
CA LEU A 129 -52.10 -13.77 49.02
C LEU A 129 -51.94 -13.56 50.54
N LEU A 130 -50.90 -12.83 50.97
CA LEU A 130 -50.68 -12.53 52.39
C LEU A 130 -51.81 -11.69 52.99
N ILE A 131 -52.27 -10.64 52.30
CA ILE A 131 -53.40 -9.81 52.73
C ILE A 131 -54.67 -10.66 52.83
N GLY A 132 -54.93 -11.54 51.85
CA GLY A 132 -56.07 -12.44 51.84
C GLY A 132 -56.08 -13.39 53.05
N VAL A 133 -54.93 -14.03 53.34
CA VAL A 133 -54.77 -14.91 54.51
C VAL A 133 -54.95 -14.13 55.82
N GLY A 134 -54.34 -12.95 55.95
CA GLY A 134 -54.51 -12.11 57.14
C GLY A 134 -55.96 -11.67 57.35
N SER A 135 -56.65 -11.26 56.29
CA SER A 135 -58.06 -10.87 56.33
C SER A 135 -58.96 -12.04 56.74
N PHE A 136 -58.69 -13.24 56.20
CA PHE A 136 -59.40 -14.45 56.58
C PHE A 136 -59.20 -14.79 58.06
N LEU A 137 -57.97 -14.76 58.56
CA LEU A 137 -57.66 -15.00 59.97
C LEU A 137 -58.38 -14.00 60.89
N LEU A 138 -58.43 -12.71 60.54
CA LEU A 138 -59.15 -11.70 61.31
C LEU A 138 -60.66 -11.98 61.42
N VAL A 139 -61.29 -12.45 60.33
CA VAL A 139 -62.71 -12.83 60.35
C VAL A 139 -62.93 -14.05 61.24
N VAL A 140 -62.08 -15.07 61.15
CA VAL A 140 -62.15 -16.27 61.99
C VAL A 140 -62.00 -15.91 63.47
N LEU A 141 -61.03 -15.08 63.83
CA LEU A 141 -60.82 -14.63 65.21
C LEU A 141 -62.06 -13.92 65.76
N LYS A 142 -62.64 -12.97 65.00
CA LYS A 142 -63.88 -12.28 65.41
C LYS A 142 -65.07 -13.22 65.63
N LEU A 143 -65.17 -14.28 64.83
CA LEU A 143 -66.24 -15.28 64.99
C LEU A 143 -66.05 -16.11 66.26
N ILE A 144 -64.80 -16.51 66.57
CA ILE A 144 -64.46 -17.23 67.81
C ILE A 144 -64.79 -16.37 69.03
N ASP A 145 -64.39 -15.09 69.01
CA ASP A 145 -64.70 -14.14 70.09
C ASP A 145 -66.21 -14.03 70.33
N LYS A 146 -67.01 -13.96 69.25
CA LYS A 146 -68.48 -13.87 69.33
C LYS A 146 -69.14 -15.15 69.85
N ILE A 147 -68.55 -16.32 69.61
CA ILE A 147 -69.07 -17.62 70.09
C ILE A 147 -68.65 -17.87 71.55
N SER A 148 -67.53 -17.28 71.98
CA SER A 148 -66.97 -17.47 73.33
C SER A 148 -67.57 -16.52 74.39
N MET A 149 -68.50 -15.65 74.01
CA MET A 149 -69.20 -14.66 74.86
C MET A 149 -70.66 -15.07 75.06
#